data_AF-A0A957SSI3-F1
#
_entry.id   AF-A0A957SSI3-F1
#
_cell.length_a   1.000
_cell.length_b   1.000
_cell.length_c   1.000
_cell.angle_alpha   90.00
_cell.angle_beta   90.00
_cell.angle_gamma   90.00
#
_symmetry.space_group_name_H-M   'P 1'
#
loop_
_entity.id
_entity.type
_entity.pdbx_description
1 polymer ?
#
loop_
_entity_poly.entity_id
_entity_poly.type
_entity_poly.pdbx_seq_one_letter_code
_entity_poly.pdbx_strand_id
1 'polypeptide(L)'
;MKPITIHSIYVGQPQTLSNEKGEWRSSIYRTLVNGPIELGERGLAGDRVTDTKHHGASFQAVCCHSLDHYDFWNSHYEIAGSEQALGPGSVGENWTLLHADEGAICVGDIYAVGTARV
;
A
#
# COMPACT_ATOMS: atom_id res chain seq x y z
N MET A 1 -20.93 9.90 8.34
CA MET A 1 -19.60 9.27 8.22
C MET A 1 -18.69 10.19 7.45
N LYS A 2 -17.40 10.27 7.81
CA LYS A 2 -16.40 10.96 7.00
C LYS A 2 -16.13 10.12 5.74
N PRO A 3 -15.85 10.74 4.58
CA PRO A 3 -15.51 9.98 3.38
C PRO A 3 -14.17 9.26 3.56
N ILE A 4 -14.10 8.02 3.08
CA ILE A 4 -12.82 7.30 2.95
C ILE A 4 -11.95 8.12 1.99
N THR A 5 -10.72 8.41 2.40
CA THR A 5 -9.81 9.25 1.64
C THR A 5 -8.49 8.52 1.45
N ILE A 6 -7.93 8.56 0.23
CA ILE A 6 -6.56 8.11 -0.01
C ILE A 6 -5.63 9.21 0.50
N HIS A 7 -4.93 8.94 1.60
CA HIS A 7 -3.98 9.87 2.21
C HIS A 7 -2.72 10.02 1.34
N SER A 8 -2.18 8.90 0.89
CA SER A 8 -0.96 8.85 0.09
C SER A 8 -0.96 7.66 -0.87
N ILE A 9 -0.23 7.81 -1.98
CA ILE A 9 -0.13 6.82 -3.05
C ILE A 9 1.32 6.42 -3.24
N TYR A 10 1.56 5.12 -3.37
CA TYR A 10 2.88 4.54 -3.54
C TYR A 10 2.91 3.55 -4.70
N VAL A 11 4.01 3.57 -5.44
CA VAL A 11 4.33 2.60 -6.48
C VAL A 11 5.78 2.14 -6.34
N GLY A 12 6.06 0.92 -6.76
CA GLY A 12 7.41 0.37 -6.72
C GLY A 12 7.67 -0.61 -7.85
N GLN A 13 8.95 -0.87 -8.07
CA GLN A 13 9.41 -1.89 -9.00
C GLN A 13 10.12 -2.99 -8.21
N PRO A 14 10.18 -4.23 -8.73
CA PRO A 14 10.90 -5.30 -8.07
C PRO A 14 12.39 -4.98 -7.96
N GLN A 15 12.88 -4.84 -6.73
CA GLN A 15 14.27 -4.59 -6.37
C GLN A 15 14.94 -5.89 -5.88
N THR A 16 16.25 -6.00 -6.06
CA THR A 16 17.05 -7.03 -5.39
C THR A 16 17.40 -6.55 -4.00
N LEU A 17 17.06 -7.35 -3.00
CA LEU A 17 17.38 -7.14 -1.59
C LEU A 17 18.33 -8.22 -1.13
N SER A 18 19.15 -7.91 -0.14
CA SER A 18 20.17 -8.82 0.37
C SER A 18 20.35 -8.66 1.87
N ASN A 19 20.59 -9.76 2.57
CA ASN A 19 21.07 -9.78 3.95
C ASN A 19 22.04 -10.96 4.15
N GLU A 20 22.44 -11.26 5.39
CA GLU A 20 23.31 -12.40 5.70
C GLU A 20 22.79 -13.77 5.21
N LYS A 21 21.51 -13.90 4.87
CA LYS A 21 20.89 -15.14 4.37
C LYS A 21 20.86 -15.25 2.84
N GLY A 22 21.33 -14.22 2.12
CA GLY A 22 21.41 -14.19 0.66
C GLY A 22 20.54 -13.12 0.01
N GLU A 23 20.39 -13.22 -1.31
CA GLU A 23 19.66 -12.27 -2.14
C GLU A 23 18.28 -12.79 -2.55
N TRP A 24 17.30 -11.89 -2.62
CA TRP A 24 15.97 -12.16 -3.17
C TRP A 24 15.42 -10.92 -3.87
N ARG A 25 14.42 -11.09 -4.73
CA ARG A 25 13.69 -9.96 -5.32
C ARG A 25 12.41 -9.68 -4.55
N SER A 26 12.12 -8.40 -4.31
CA SER A 26 10.89 -7.96 -3.64
C SER A 26 10.41 -6.63 -4.22
N SER A 27 9.10 -6.40 -4.17
CA SER A 27 8.48 -5.11 -4.54
C SER A 27 7.90 -4.39 -3.33
N ILE A 28 8.30 -4.82 -2.12
CA ILE A 28 7.76 -4.28 -0.86
C ILE A 28 8.10 -2.79 -0.69
N TYR A 29 9.28 -2.36 -1.16
CA TYR A 29 9.67 -0.96 -1.09
C TYR A 29 9.05 -0.20 -2.26
N ARG A 30 8.19 0.74 -1.92
CA ARG A 30 7.52 1.65 -2.85
C ARG A 30 7.86 3.09 -2.51
N THR A 31 7.72 3.97 -3.49
CA THR A 31 8.01 5.41 -3.36
C THR A 31 6.74 6.22 -3.50
N LEU A 32 6.67 7.32 -2.75
CA LEU A 32 5.55 8.26 -2.78
C LEU A 32 5.37 8.84 -4.19
N VAL A 33 4.14 8.83 -4.68
CA VAL A 33 3.73 9.49 -5.91
C VAL A 33 3.14 10.86 -5.57
N ASN A 34 3.66 11.90 -6.20
CA ASN A 34 3.11 13.25 -6.10
C ASN A 34 2.22 13.54 -7.31
N GLY A 35 0.92 13.72 -7.08
CA GLY A 35 -0.05 14.06 -8.11
C GLY A 35 -0.86 12.86 -8.65
N PRO A 36 -1.66 13.09 -9.71
CA PRO A 36 -2.52 12.07 -10.29
C PRO A 36 -1.73 10.91 -10.90
N ILE A 37 -2.30 9.71 -10.85
CA ILE A 37 -1.74 8.49 -11.43
C ILE A 37 -2.83 7.67 -12.09
N GLU A 38 -2.50 6.98 -13.17
CA GLU A 38 -3.41 6.08 -13.85
C GLU A 38 -3.54 4.76 -13.07
N LEU A 39 -4.78 4.31 -12.86
CA LEU A 39 -5.11 2.99 -12.35
C LEU A 39 -5.63 2.13 -13.52
N GLY A 40 -4.84 1.15 -13.94
CA GLY A 40 -5.25 0.15 -14.91
C GLY A 40 -5.83 -1.10 -14.25
N GLU A 41 -6.29 -2.06 -15.07
CA GLU A 41 -6.91 -3.30 -14.59
C GLU A 41 -6.04 -4.14 -13.66
N ARG A 42 -4.71 -4.00 -13.75
CA ARG A 42 -3.74 -4.81 -12.99
C ARG A 42 -2.88 -3.99 -12.03
N GLY A 43 -3.23 -2.72 -11.82
CA GLY A 43 -2.57 -1.86 -10.83
C GLY A 43 -2.23 -0.46 -11.35
N LEU A 44 -1.55 0.28 -10.49
CA LEU A 44 -1.14 1.67 -10.76
C LEU A 44 0.00 1.72 -11.79
N ALA A 45 -0.02 2.73 -12.64
CA ALA A 45 1.05 2.97 -13.60
C ALA A 45 2.41 3.12 -12.90
N GLY A 46 3.39 2.29 -13.27
CA GLY A 46 4.70 2.30 -12.63
C GLY A 46 4.81 1.47 -11.35
N ASP A 47 3.76 0.76 -10.94
CA ASP A 47 3.84 -0.30 -9.93
C ASP A 47 4.00 -1.67 -10.59
N ARG A 48 4.78 -2.56 -9.98
CA ARG A 48 4.94 -3.95 -10.46
C ARG A 48 5.24 -4.88 -9.29
N VAL A 49 4.50 -5.99 -9.22
CA VAL A 49 4.77 -7.08 -8.27
C VAL A 49 5.92 -7.98 -8.74
N THR A 50 6.66 -8.55 -7.79
CA THR A 50 7.76 -9.48 -8.10
C THR A 50 7.24 -10.86 -8.52
N ASP A 51 6.37 -11.46 -7.70
CA ASP A 51 5.87 -12.81 -7.92
C ASP A 51 4.55 -12.77 -8.71
N THR A 52 4.68 -12.80 -10.03
CA THR A 52 3.52 -12.79 -10.95
C THR A 52 2.82 -14.14 -11.06
N LYS A 53 3.30 -15.19 -10.38
CA LYS A 53 2.61 -16.49 -10.35
C LYS A 53 1.43 -16.45 -9.38
N HIS A 54 1.58 -15.74 -8.27
CA HIS A 54 0.56 -15.66 -7.21
C HIS A 54 -0.02 -14.25 -6.99
N HIS A 55 0.64 -13.22 -7.53
CA HIS A 55 0.20 -11.82 -7.44
C HIS A 55 0.01 -11.18 -8.81
N GLY A 56 -0.57 -9.97 -8.83
CA GLY A 56 -0.72 -9.15 -10.02
C GLY A 56 -1.95 -9.49 -10.88
N ALA A 57 -2.87 -10.31 -10.34
CA ALA A 57 -4.20 -10.45 -10.92
C ALA A 57 -5.01 -9.16 -10.73
N SER A 58 -6.05 -8.96 -11.54
CA SER A 58 -6.87 -7.75 -11.48
C SER A 58 -7.56 -7.53 -10.13
N PHE A 59 -7.93 -8.61 -9.43
CA PHE A 59 -8.49 -8.55 -8.07
C PHE A 59 -7.44 -8.27 -6.98
N GLN A 60 -6.17 -8.09 -7.35
CA GLN A 60 -5.05 -7.70 -6.47
C GLN A 60 -4.36 -6.43 -6.97
N ALA A 61 -5.05 -5.62 -7.79
CA ALA A 61 -4.47 -4.47 -8.48
C ALA A 61 -3.90 -3.40 -7.52
N VAL A 62 -4.52 -3.22 -6.34
CA VAL A 62 -4.15 -2.21 -5.36
C VAL A 62 -4.16 -2.83 -3.97
N CYS A 63 -3.07 -2.64 -3.23
CA CYS A 63 -3.00 -2.97 -1.80
C CYS A 63 -3.30 -1.71 -0.98
N CYS A 64 -4.15 -1.83 0.05
CA CYS A 64 -4.53 -0.71 0.92
C CYS A 64 -4.14 -0.99 2.37
N HIS A 65 -3.84 0.07 3.13
CA HIS A 65 -3.60 -0.02 4.57
C HIS A 65 -4.19 1.20 5.29
N SER A 66 -4.78 0.99 6.48
CA SER A 66 -5.28 2.10 7.29
C SER A 66 -4.13 2.87 7.92
N LEU A 67 -4.20 4.20 7.88
CA LEU A 67 -3.25 5.08 8.56
C LEU A 67 -3.24 4.83 10.08
N ASP A 68 -4.41 4.53 10.66
CA ASP A 68 -4.61 4.39 12.11
C ASP A 68 -3.79 3.22 12.69
N HIS A 69 -3.44 2.23 11.86
CA HIS A 69 -2.66 1.07 12.29
C HIS A 69 -1.19 1.40 12.58
N TYR A 70 -0.62 2.43 11.94
CA TYR A 70 0.77 2.81 12.22
C TYR A 70 0.95 3.33 13.63
N ASP A 71 0.01 4.13 14.13
CA ASP A 71 0.05 4.63 15.51
C ASP A 71 -0.01 3.46 16.51
N PHE A 72 -0.87 2.48 16.25
CA PHE A 72 -0.95 1.26 17.03
C PHE A 72 0.39 0.50 17.05
N TRP A 73 0.96 0.18 15.89
CA TRP A 73 2.20 -0.60 15.82
C TRP A 73 3.39 0.14 16.41
N ASN A 74 3.52 1.43 16.16
CA ASN A 74 4.58 2.27 16.71
C ASN A 74 4.53 2.34 18.24
N SER A 75 3.33 2.45 18.80
CA SER A 75 3.13 2.41 20.25
C SER A 75 3.36 1.01 20.81
N HIS A 76 2.85 -0.03 20.16
CA HIS A 76 2.91 -1.41 20.63
C HIS A 76 4.34 -1.94 20.71
N TYR A 77 5.17 -1.59 19.72
CA TYR A 77 6.58 -1.99 19.66
C TYR A 77 7.54 -0.93 20.22
N GLU A 78 7.04 0.16 20.79
CA GLU A 78 7.85 1.24 21.38
C GLU A 78 8.87 1.85 20.40
N ILE A 79 8.53 1.91 19.11
CA ILE A 79 9.37 2.46 18.03
C ILE A 79 8.93 3.86 17.59
N ALA A 80 7.93 4.45 18.25
CA ALA A 80 7.48 5.81 17.98
C ALA A 80 8.63 6.81 18.12
N GLY A 81 8.86 7.62 17.08
CA GLY A 81 9.91 8.65 17.07
C GLY A 81 11.34 8.13 16.84
N SER A 82 11.53 6.83 16.62
CA SER A 82 12.82 6.27 16.21
C SER A 82 12.98 6.26 14.68
N GLU A 83 14.18 5.96 14.19
CA GLU A 83 14.41 5.73 12.75
C GLU A 83 13.67 4.49 12.22
N GLN A 84 13.17 3.62 13.11
CA GLN A 84 12.38 2.45 12.75
C GLN A 84 10.87 2.71 12.80
N ALA A 85 10.45 3.92 13.19
CA ALA A 85 9.04 4.29 13.23
C ALA A 85 8.38 4.01 11.87
N LEU A 86 7.27 3.27 11.90
CA LEU A 86 6.48 2.97 10.73
C LEU A 86 5.63 4.18 10.36
N GLY A 87 5.43 4.39 9.07
CA GLY A 87 4.51 5.38 8.55
C GLY A 87 3.93 4.95 7.21
N PRO A 88 3.18 5.84 6.57
CA PRO A 88 2.61 5.59 5.25
C PRO A 88 3.63 5.00 4.26
N GLY A 89 3.29 3.86 3.67
CA GLY A 89 4.12 3.09 2.73
C GLY A 89 5.01 2.02 3.38
N SER A 90 5.16 2.02 4.71
CA SER A 90 6.12 1.14 5.40
C SER A 90 5.79 -0.35 5.29
N VAL A 91 4.53 -0.71 5.04
CA VAL A 91 4.11 -2.11 4.86
C VAL A 91 3.96 -2.48 3.39
N GLY A 92 4.43 -1.60 2.50
CA GLY A 92 4.40 -1.80 1.07
C GLY A 92 3.00 -1.78 0.50
N GLU A 93 2.08 -1.00 1.04
CA GLU A 93 0.77 -0.73 0.43
C GLU A 93 0.89 0.23 -0.76
N ASN A 94 -0.12 0.23 -1.64
CA ASN A 94 -0.25 1.23 -2.69
C ASN A 94 -0.99 2.47 -2.17
N TRP A 95 -2.05 2.28 -1.38
CA TRP A 95 -2.85 3.36 -0.82
C TRP A 95 -2.86 3.29 0.70
N THR A 96 -2.35 4.34 1.33
CA THR A 96 -2.65 4.57 2.75
C THR A 96 -4.01 5.25 2.83
N LEU A 97 -4.94 4.67 3.58
CA LEU A 97 -6.31 5.15 3.72
C LEU A 97 -6.49 5.92 5.03
N LEU A 98 -7.31 6.97 4.96
CA LEU A 98 -7.77 7.74 6.11
C LEU A 98 -9.29 7.52 6.27
N HIS A 99 -9.74 7.44 7.53
CA HIS A 99 -11.16 7.25 7.90
C HIS A 99 -11.76 5.90 7.49
N ALA A 100 -10.91 4.89 7.25
CA ALA A 100 -11.35 3.53 6.97
C ALA A 100 -10.38 2.50 7.55
N ASP A 101 -10.95 1.50 8.20
CA ASP A 101 -10.30 0.28 8.64
C ASP A 101 -11.14 -0.93 8.19
N GLU A 102 -10.75 -2.12 8.62
CA GLU A 102 -11.42 -3.38 8.29
C GLU A 102 -12.84 -3.47 8.86
N GLY A 103 -13.22 -2.63 9.84
CA GLY A 103 -14.58 -2.54 10.36
C GLY A 103 -15.51 -1.68 9.51
N ALA A 104 -14.95 -0.78 8.70
CA ALA A 104 -15.70 0.12 7.83
C ALA A 104 -15.87 -0.39 6.38
N ILE A 105 -15.04 -1.36 5.96
CA ILE A 105 -15.01 -1.87 4.58
C ILE A 105 -15.52 -3.31 4.53
N CYS A 106 -16.44 -3.59 3.61
CA CYS A 106 -16.99 -4.92 3.36
C CYS A 106 -16.45 -5.52 2.05
N VAL A 107 -16.37 -6.86 2.00
CA VAL A 107 -16.02 -7.58 0.77
C VAL A 107 -17.09 -7.31 -0.29
N GLY A 108 -16.65 -6.84 -1.46
CA GLY A 108 -17.53 -6.53 -2.59
C GLY A 108 -18.10 -5.11 -2.57
N ASP A 109 -17.70 -4.27 -1.60
CA ASP A 109 -17.92 -2.83 -1.70
C ASP A 109 -17.29 -2.28 -2.97
N ILE A 110 -17.92 -1.26 -3.54
CA ILE A 110 -17.45 -0.62 -4.76
C ILE A 110 -17.40 0.88 -4.59
N TYR A 111 -16.23 1.46 -4.83
CA TYR A 111 -15.93 2.86 -4.60
C TYR A 111 -15.63 3.59 -5.91
N ALA A 112 -16.08 4.86 -5.99
CA ALA A 112 -15.63 5.78 -7.02
C ALA A 112 -14.37 6.50 -6.53
N VAL A 113 -13.29 6.41 -7.30
CA VAL A 113 -11.98 6.99 -6.95
C VAL A 113 -11.46 7.77 -8.15
N GLY A 114 -11.60 9.10 -8.11
CA GLY A 114 -11.33 9.94 -9.28
C GLY A 114 -12.21 9.53 -10.46
N THR A 115 -11.60 9.10 -11.56
CA THR A 115 -12.30 8.58 -12.75
C THR A 115 -12.41 7.04 -12.77
N ALA A 116 -11.86 6.35 -11.77
CA ALA A 116 -11.85 4.90 -11.67
C ALA A 116 -12.95 4.38 -10.74
N ARG A 117 -13.20 3.07 -10.82
CA ARG A 117 -14.07 2.31 -9.94
C ARG A 117 -13.32 1.09 -9.43
N VAL A 118 -13.30 0.90 -8.12
CA VAL A 118 -12.60 -0.19 -7.42
C VAL A 118 -13.52 -0.96 -6.51
#